data_AF-A0A9W6ISY2-F1
#
_entry.id   AF-A0A9W6ISY2-F1
#
_cell.length_a   1.000
_cell.length_b   1.000
_cell.length_c   1.000
_cell.angle_alpha   90.00
_cell.angle_beta   90.00
_cell.angle_gamma   90.00
#
_symmetry.space_group_name_H-M   'P 1'
#
loop_
_entity.id
_entity.type
_entity.pdbx_description
1 polymer ?
#
loop_
_entity_poly.entity_id
_entity_poly.type
_entity_poly.pdbx_seq_one_letter_code
_entity_poly.pdbx_strand_id
1 'polypeptide(L)'
;MTKRAFRAGVVAAAALGAVGCAQHPKPQIVKVSLDGGERDCLARAMYFESHRGSDEGMLAVGTVVQNRLKSGKYGASYCDVVGQKGQFAPGVMTRSMDDSGAERARRVAEQVAAGKRHPGVRGAMFFHTAGLRFPYPNMRYVLVAGGNAFYEKRSVDSIAQARENARSRNLALAYAKADPTAEAKPIVVAALISRDEAAETPVRVETHVVRATPPVRTEVAVAAPAFPAFDPPPAFAPTPEPVASAAAFATPVAAR
;
A
#
# COMPACT_ATOMS: atom_id res chain seq x y z
N MET A 1 8.82 -91.26 17.22
CA MET A 1 9.86 -90.25 17.49
C MET A 1 9.93 -89.33 16.27
N THR A 2 9.32 -88.14 16.33
CA THR A 2 10.00 -86.81 16.27
C THR A 2 10.87 -86.62 15.01
N LYS A 3 10.75 -85.62 14.14
CA LYS A 3 10.34 -84.20 14.29
C LYS A 3 10.31 -83.55 12.89
N ARG A 4 9.34 -82.65 12.71
CA ARG A 4 9.40 -81.27 12.16
C ARG A 4 10.04 -80.97 10.78
N ALA A 5 9.19 -80.28 10.01
CA ALA A 5 9.42 -79.52 8.79
C ALA A 5 10.52 -78.45 8.85
N PHE A 6 11.04 -78.09 7.67
CA PHE A 6 11.58 -76.76 7.38
C PHE A 6 11.05 -76.25 6.04
N ARG A 7 10.49 -75.03 6.07
CA ARG A 7 9.84 -74.33 4.97
C ARG A 7 10.88 -73.79 3.97
N ALA A 8 10.52 -73.85 2.70
CA ALA A 8 11.21 -73.16 1.61
C ALA A 8 11.12 -71.63 1.78
N GLY A 9 12.27 -70.97 1.71
CA GLY A 9 12.36 -69.53 1.54
C GLY A 9 12.90 -69.24 0.14
N VAL A 10 12.13 -68.47 -0.65
CA VAL A 10 12.65 -67.67 -1.75
C VAL A 10 11.97 -66.30 -1.68
N VAL A 11 12.80 -65.29 -1.53
CA VAL A 11 12.51 -63.85 -1.55
C VAL A 11 12.48 -63.41 -3.01
N ALA A 12 11.47 -62.65 -3.44
CA ALA A 12 11.58 -61.83 -4.65
C ALA A 12 10.61 -60.62 -4.64
N ALA A 13 11.24 -59.44 -4.56
CA ALA A 13 10.91 -58.16 -5.16
C ALA A 13 9.50 -57.56 -4.97
N ALA A 14 9.36 -56.70 -3.95
CA ALA A 14 8.34 -55.66 -3.91
C ALA A 14 8.77 -54.47 -4.78
N ALA A 15 8.00 -54.17 -5.83
CA ALA A 15 8.13 -52.95 -6.62
C ALA A 15 7.63 -51.75 -5.80
N LEU A 16 8.49 -50.76 -5.56
CA LEU A 16 8.08 -49.47 -5.01
C LEU A 16 7.38 -48.66 -6.11
N GLY A 17 6.05 -48.58 -6.03
CA GLY A 17 5.24 -47.65 -6.81
C GLY A 17 5.37 -46.22 -6.29
N ALA A 18 5.58 -45.28 -7.21
CA ALA A 18 5.72 -43.86 -6.93
C ALA A 18 4.39 -43.21 -6.50
N VAL A 19 4.50 -42.43 -5.41
CA VAL A 19 3.86 -41.15 -5.10
C VAL A 19 2.61 -40.77 -5.92
N GLY A 20 1.46 -40.79 -5.24
CA GLY A 20 0.33 -39.91 -5.54
C GLY A 20 -0.02 -39.13 -4.29
N CYS A 21 0.46 -37.88 -4.18
CA CYS A 21 -0.06 -36.95 -3.17
C CYS A 21 -1.53 -36.68 -3.52
N ALA A 22 -2.45 -37.25 -2.75
CA ALA A 22 -3.87 -36.93 -2.82
C ALA A 22 -4.03 -35.42 -2.58
N GLN A 23 -4.28 -34.68 -3.64
CA GLN A 23 -4.64 -33.27 -3.56
C GLN A 23 -5.99 -33.19 -2.85
N HIS A 24 -5.99 -32.76 -1.58
CA HIS A 24 -7.21 -32.40 -0.90
C HIS A 24 -7.90 -31.28 -1.69
N PRO A 25 -9.15 -31.47 -2.16
CA PRO A 25 -9.88 -30.38 -2.79
C PRO A 25 -10.02 -29.26 -1.76
N LYS A 26 -9.44 -28.08 -2.07
CA LYS A 26 -9.67 -26.86 -1.30
C LYS A 26 -11.19 -26.66 -1.21
N PRO A 27 -11.74 -26.31 -0.03
CA PRO A 27 -13.15 -26.00 0.08
C PRO A 27 -13.45 -24.82 -0.85
N GLN A 28 -14.16 -25.10 -1.94
CA GLN A 28 -14.69 -24.06 -2.79
C GLN A 28 -15.87 -23.46 -2.05
N ILE A 29 -15.68 -22.26 -1.51
CA ILE A 29 -16.78 -21.47 -0.97
C ILE A 29 -17.69 -21.17 -2.16
N VAL A 30 -18.84 -21.86 -2.18
CA VAL A 30 -19.91 -21.59 -3.13
C VAL A 30 -20.34 -20.15 -2.91
N LYS A 31 -20.05 -19.29 -3.88
CA LYS A 31 -20.52 -17.90 -3.89
C LYS A 31 -22.04 -17.95 -3.86
N VAL A 32 -22.61 -17.56 -2.73
CA VAL A 32 -24.02 -17.16 -2.67
C VAL A 32 -24.09 -15.87 -3.49
N SER A 33 -24.58 -15.96 -4.73
CA SER A 33 -25.03 -14.80 -5.49
C SER A 33 -26.17 -14.16 -4.73
N LEU A 34 -25.83 -13.17 -3.89
CA LEU A 34 -26.73 -12.07 -3.60
C LEU A 34 -26.83 -11.32 -4.93
N ASP A 35 -28.01 -11.21 -5.54
CA ASP A 35 -28.25 -10.63 -6.87
C ASP A 35 -27.88 -9.13 -6.96
N GLY A 36 -26.59 -8.84 -6.87
CA GLY A 36 -25.93 -7.57 -7.10
C GLY A 36 -24.57 -7.93 -7.65
N GLY A 37 -24.35 -7.73 -8.95
CA GLY A 37 -23.09 -8.09 -9.60
C GLY A 37 -21.88 -7.41 -8.93
N GLU A 38 -20.67 -7.84 -9.30
CA GLU A 38 -19.40 -7.31 -8.77
C GLU A 38 -19.35 -5.76 -8.65
N ARG A 39 -19.96 -5.08 -9.61
CA ARG A 39 -20.04 -3.62 -9.65
C ARG A 39 -21.04 -3.03 -8.64
N ASP A 40 -22.11 -3.74 -8.32
CA ASP A 40 -23.07 -3.33 -7.30
C ASP A 40 -22.44 -3.40 -5.90
N CYS A 41 -21.72 -4.48 -5.58
CA CYS A 41 -20.93 -4.57 -4.34
C CYS A 41 -19.98 -3.37 -4.18
N LEU A 42 -19.27 -3.02 -5.26
CA LEU A 42 -18.38 -1.86 -5.30
C LEU A 42 -19.15 -0.54 -5.10
N ALA A 43 -20.27 -0.35 -5.79
CA ALA A 43 -21.11 0.84 -5.66
C ALA A 43 -21.66 0.99 -4.23
N ARG A 44 -22.10 -0.09 -3.61
CA ARG A 44 -22.61 -0.09 -2.24
C ARG A 44 -21.56 0.34 -1.23
N ALA A 45 -20.32 -0.15 -1.36
CA ALA A 45 -19.21 0.34 -0.54
C ALA A 45 -19.00 1.85 -0.72
N MET A 46 -18.95 2.35 -1.96
CA MET A 46 -18.82 3.79 -2.20
C MET A 46 -19.96 4.59 -1.57
N TYR A 47 -21.20 4.12 -1.69
CA TYR A 47 -22.40 4.79 -1.20
C TYR A 47 -22.48 4.89 0.33
N PHE A 48 -22.06 3.84 1.04
CA PHE A 48 -22.14 3.79 2.50
C PHE A 48 -20.89 4.33 3.21
N GLU A 49 -19.73 4.30 2.56
CA GLU A 49 -18.47 4.73 3.19
C GLU A 49 -18.07 6.17 2.90
N SER A 50 -18.65 6.80 1.89
CA SER A 50 -18.30 8.16 1.51
C SER A 50 -19.49 9.12 1.66
N HIS A 51 -19.21 10.41 1.69
CA HIS A 51 -20.26 11.40 1.52
C HIS A 51 -20.90 11.24 0.14
N ARG A 52 -22.19 10.91 0.13
CA ARG A 52 -23.01 10.65 -1.07
C ARG A 52 -23.06 11.76 -2.13
N GLY A 53 -22.65 12.99 -1.78
CA GLY A 53 -22.56 14.11 -2.71
C GLY A 53 -21.20 14.26 -3.41
N SER A 54 -20.19 13.44 -3.06
CA SER A 54 -18.80 13.63 -3.49
C SER A 54 -18.32 12.51 -4.43
N ASP A 55 -18.17 12.82 -5.72
CA ASP A 55 -17.57 11.89 -6.70
C ASP A 55 -16.14 11.53 -6.31
N GLU A 56 -15.36 12.49 -5.82
CA GLU A 56 -13.98 12.26 -5.35
C GLU A 56 -13.95 11.33 -4.13
N GLY A 57 -14.88 11.49 -3.18
CA GLY A 57 -15.04 10.60 -2.04
C GLY A 57 -15.35 9.15 -2.45
N MET A 58 -16.31 8.98 -3.37
CA MET A 58 -16.66 7.67 -3.91
C MET A 58 -15.49 7.05 -4.67
N LEU A 59 -14.80 7.83 -5.51
CA LEU A 59 -13.64 7.36 -6.27
C LEU A 59 -12.49 6.95 -5.33
N ALA A 60 -12.30 7.68 -4.23
CA ALA A 60 -11.29 7.36 -3.23
C ALA A 60 -11.59 6.04 -2.50
N VAL A 61 -12.82 5.84 -2.03
CA VAL A 61 -13.26 4.55 -1.45
C VAL A 61 -13.13 3.41 -2.44
N GLY A 62 -13.58 3.59 -3.68
CA GLY A 62 -13.44 2.57 -4.73
C GLY A 62 -11.99 2.21 -5.02
N THR A 63 -11.09 3.20 -4.98
CA THR A 63 -9.65 2.97 -5.15
C THR A 63 -9.11 2.10 -4.00
N VAL A 64 -9.55 2.31 -2.76
CA VAL A 64 -9.21 1.44 -1.63
C VAL A 64 -9.72 0.00 -1.85
N VAL A 65 -10.98 -0.18 -2.25
CA VAL A 65 -11.55 -1.50 -2.54
C VAL A 65 -10.73 -2.21 -3.62
N GLN A 66 -10.35 -1.50 -4.68
CA GLN A 66 -9.47 -2.05 -5.70
C GLN A 66 -8.08 -2.40 -5.16
N ASN A 67 -7.46 -1.54 -4.35
CA ASN A 67 -6.14 -1.80 -3.76
C ASN A 67 -6.17 -3.07 -2.91
N ARG A 68 -7.24 -3.24 -2.12
CA ARG A 68 -7.51 -4.45 -1.34
C ARG A 68 -7.67 -5.68 -2.22
N LEU A 69 -8.45 -5.60 -3.30
CA LEU A 69 -8.61 -6.67 -4.27
C LEU A 69 -7.26 -7.06 -4.91
N LYS A 70 -6.48 -6.08 -5.38
CA LYS A 70 -5.16 -6.32 -5.98
C LYS A 70 -4.15 -6.92 -5.01
N SER A 71 -4.28 -6.64 -3.71
CA SER A 71 -3.38 -7.20 -2.71
C SER A 71 -3.60 -8.71 -2.48
N GLY A 72 -4.75 -9.26 -2.86
CA GLY A 72 -5.15 -10.65 -2.59
C GLY A 72 -5.44 -10.97 -1.12
N LYS A 73 -5.21 -10.04 -0.19
CA LYS A 73 -5.39 -10.26 1.26
C LYS A 73 -6.85 -10.19 1.72
N TYR A 74 -7.72 -9.61 0.90
CA TYR A 74 -9.10 -9.26 1.27
C TYR A 74 -10.16 -10.03 0.48
N GLY A 75 -9.76 -10.91 -0.43
CA GLY A 75 -10.68 -11.64 -1.29
C GLY A 75 -10.27 -11.61 -2.76
N ALA A 76 -10.98 -12.37 -3.57
CA ALA A 76 -10.69 -12.52 -5.00
C ALA A 76 -11.65 -11.72 -5.89
N SER A 77 -12.65 -11.03 -5.29
CA SER A 77 -13.60 -10.19 -6.02
C SER A 77 -14.04 -8.98 -5.19
N TYR A 78 -14.72 -8.01 -5.82
CA TYR A 78 -15.23 -6.83 -5.11
C TYR A 78 -16.23 -7.23 -4.03
N CYS A 79 -17.12 -8.18 -4.32
CA CYS A 79 -18.07 -8.67 -3.34
C CYS A 79 -17.38 -9.37 -2.16
N ASP A 80 -16.29 -10.12 -2.40
CA ASP A 80 -15.52 -10.72 -1.30
C ASP A 80 -14.90 -9.63 -0.40
N VAL A 81 -14.32 -8.59 -1.00
CA VAL A 81 -13.69 -7.47 -0.27
C VAL A 81 -14.73 -6.69 0.54
N VAL A 82 -15.86 -6.35 -0.07
CA VAL A 82 -16.92 -5.52 0.54
C VAL A 82 -17.72 -6.31 1.58
N GLY A 83 -17.94 -7.60 1.33
CA GLY A 83 -18.67 -8.49 2.22
C GLY A 83 -17.92 -8.91 3.49
N GLN A 84 -16.62 -8.58 3.62
CA GLN A 84 -15.86 -8.92 4.82
C GLN A 84 -16.46 -8.28 6.09
N LYS A 85 -16.68 -9.12 7.11
CA LYS A 85 -17.29 -8.70 8.38
C LYS A 85 -16.50 -7.53 9.02
N GLY A 86 -17.21 -6.43 9.27
CA GLY A 86 -16.67 -5.27 9.99
C GLY A 86 -15.64 -4.44 9.22
N GLN A 87 -15.44 -4.67 7.91
CA GLN A 87 -14.55 -3.85 7.08
C GLN A 87 -15.23 -2.60 6.50
N PHE A 88 -16.56 -2.66 6.41
CA PHE A 88 -17.45 -1.66 5.83
C PHE A 88 -18.69 -1.53 6.74
N ALA A 89 -19.53 -0.53 6.47
CA ALA A 89 -20.69 -0.14 7.24
C ALA A 89 -21.62 -1.34 7.50
N PRO A 90 -22.25 -1.42 8.69
CA PRO A 90 -23.25 -2.44 8.96
C PRO A 90 -24.36 -2.44 7.91
N GLY A 91 -24.61 -3.60 7.33
CA GLY A 91 -25.59 -3.79 6.26
C GLY A 91 -25.15 -3.25 4.90
N VAL A 92 -23.84 -3.03 4.65
CA VAL A 92 -23.31 -2.60 3.34
C VAL A 92 -23.81 -3.48 2.18
N MET A 93 -24.08 -4.77 2.41
CA MET A 93 -24.60 -5.71 1.40
C MET A 93 -26.13 -5.90 1.42
N THR A 94 -26.84 -5.39 2.43
CA THR A 94 -28.28 -5.68 2.62
C THR A 94 -29.18 -4.45 2.65
N ARG A 95 -28.68 -3.28 3.04
CA ARG A 95 -29.48 -2.04 3.15
C ARG A 95 -29.78 -1.44 1.78
N SER A 96 -30.91 -0.77 1.62
CA SER A 96 -31.26 -0.13 0.35
C SER A 96 -30.43 1.14 0.07
N MET A 97 -30.30 1.49 -1.21
CA MET A 97 -29.67 2.72 -1.69
C MET A 97 -30.73 3.58 -2.37
N ASP A 98 -31.36 4.47 -1.61
CA ASP A 98 -32.65 5.08 -1.97
C ASP A 98 -32.58 6.53 -2.45
N ASP A 99 -31.39 7.16 -2.41
CA ASP A 99 -31.21 8.57 -2.82
C ASP A 99 -30.38 8.72 -4.11
N SER A 100 -30.23 9.97 -4.58
CA SER A 100 -29.45 10.31 -5.79
C SER A 100 -27.97 9.91 -5.71
N GLY A 101 -27.45 9.67 -4.50
CA GLY A 101 -26.13 9.10 -4.29
C GLY A 101 -25.99 7.67 -4.82
N ALA A 102 -27.09 6.92 -4.95
CA ALA A 102 -27.06 5.55 -5.46
C ALA A 102 -26.65 5.49 -6.93
N GLU A 103 -27.23 6.34 -7.78
CA GLU A 103 -26.88 6.45 -9.19
C GLU A 103 -25.45 6.97 -9.37
N ARG A 104 -25.07 7.95 -8.55
CA ARG A 104 -23.69 8.46 -8.50
C ARG A 104 -22.70 7.36 -8.17
N ALA A 105 -22.97 6.57 -7.13
CA ALA A 105 -22.11 5.46 -6.71
C ALA A 105 -21.99 4.40 -7.80
N ARG A 106 -23.10 4.03 -8.47
CA ARG A 106 -23.06 3.09 -9.60
C ARG A 106 -22.20 3.62 -10.75
N ARG A 107 -22.36 4.89 -11.13
CA ARG A 107 -21.55 5.54 -12.17
C ARG A 107 -20.06 5.53 -11.83
N VAL A 108 -19.69 5.88 -10.60
CA VAL A 108 -18.29 5.89 -10.16
C VAL A 108 -17.73 4.47 -10.04
N ALA A 109 -18.54 3.50 -9.62
CA ALA A 109 -18.18 2.08 -9.57
C ALA A 109 -17.82 1.53 -10.96
N GLU A 110 -18.56 1.91 -12.00
CA GLU A 110 -18.21 1.57 -13.39
C GLU A 110 -16.83 2.11 -13.77
N GLN A 111 -16.53 3.37 -13.44
CA GLN A 111 -15.24 3.98 -13.74
C GLN A 111 -14.10 3.26 -13.01
N VAL A 112 -14.30 2.88 -11.74
CA VAL A 112 -13.32 2.12 -10.98
C VAL A 112 -13.15 0.71 -11.55
N ALA A 113 -14.24 0.03 -11.90
CA ALA A 113 -14.16 -1.26 -12.57
C ALA A 113 -13.39 -1.19 -13.91
N ALA A 114 -13.53 -0.08 -14.64
CA ALA A 114 -12.80 0.21 -15.87
C ALA A 114 -11.34 0.66 -15.66
N GLY A 115 -10.88 0.83 -14.41
CA GLY A 115 -9.48 1.13 -14.10
C GLY A 115 -9.20 2.53 -13.56
N LYS A 116 -10.20 3.44 -13.50
CA LYS A 116 -10.01 4.79 -12.95
C LYS A 116 -9.64 4.74 -11.47
N ARG A 117 -8.62 5.49 -11.06
CA ARG A 117 -8.17 5.57 -9.66
C ARG A 117 -8.10 7.02 -9.21
N HIS A 118 -8.35 7.24 -7.92
CA HIS A 118 -8.10 8.53 -7.29
C HIS A 118 -6.58 8.71 -7.10
N PRO A 119 -5.94 9.77 -7.67
CA PRO A 119 -4.48 9.92 -7.65
C PRO A 119 -3.93 10.09 -6.22
N GLY A 120 -4.66 10.78 -5.34
CA GLY A 120 -4.27 10.98 -3.95
C GLY A 120 -4.35 9.74 -3.03
N VAL A 121 -5.13 8.71 -3.37
CA VAL A 121 -5.25 7.50 -2.53
C VAL A 121 -3.99 6.65 -2.63
N ARG A 122 -3.32 6.65 -3.79
CA ARG A 122 -2.08 5.90 -4.03
C ARG A 122 -2.27 4.43 -3.64
N GLY A 123 -1.40 3.89 -2.77
CA GLY A 123 -1.45 2.53 -2.25
C GLY A 123 -2.25 2.37 -0.95
N ALA A 124 -2.96 3.40 -0.47
CA ALA A 124 -3.71 3.30 0.76
C ALA A 124 -4.80 2.21 0.65
N MET A 125 -4.88 1.38 1.70
CA MET A 125 -5.88 0.32 1.86
C MET A 125 -6.81 0.57 3.05
N PHE A 126 -6.61 1.69 3.75
CA PHE A 126 -7.29 2.00 4.99
C PHE A 126 -7.79 3.44 4.96
N PHE A 127 -8.92 3.66 5.63
CA PHE A 127 -9.47 4.96 5.89
C PHE A 127 -10.32 4.91 7.15
N HIS A 128 -10.63 6.08 7.67
CA HIS A 128 -11.65 6.28 8.69
C HIS A 128 -12.28 7.67 8.50
N THR A 129 -13.35 7.96 9.24
CA THR A 129 -13.97 9.28 9.27
C THR A 129 -12.92 10.36 9.55
N ALA A 130 -12.90 11.41 8.72
CA ALA A 130 -11.99 12.52 8.86
C ALA A 130 -12.19 13.22 10.21
N GLY A 131 -11.12 13.75 10.79
CA GLY A 131 -11.14 14.43 12.10
C GLY A 131 -11.03 13.50 13.31
N LEU A 132 -11.22 12.19 13.14
CA LEU A 132 -10.94 11.22 14.21
C LEU A 132 -9.43 11.03 14.41
N ARG A 133 -9.03 10.75 15.65
CA ARG A 133 -7.63 10.53 16.04
C ARG A 133 -7.46 9.15 16.66
N PHE A 134 -6.50 8.40 16.15
CA PHE A 134 -6.13 7.08 16.66
C PHE A 134 -4.66 7.09 17.14
N PRO A 135 -4.34 6.37 18.23
CA PRO A 135 -3.01 6.42 18.86
C PRO A 135 -1.94 5.61 18.12
N TYR A 136 -2.24 5.01 16.97
CA TYR A 136 -1.29 4.12 16.29
C TYR A 136 -0.18 4.91 15.57
N PRO A 137 1.10 4.56 15.79
CA PRO A 137 2.22 5.27 15.18
C PRO A 137 2.45 4.87 13.71
N ASN A 138 1.86 3.75 13.27
CA ASN A 138 2.07 3.16 11.94
C ASN A 138 1.16 3.72 10.84
N MET A 139 0.39 4.78 11.10
CA MET A 139 -0.55 5.36 10.14
C MET A 139 0.08 6.56 9.42
N ARG A 140 0.35 6.40 8.12
CA ARG A 140 0.79 7.50 7.25
C ARG A 140 -0.37 7.97 6.38
N TYR A 141 -0.88 9.15 6.66
CA TYR A 141 -2.02 9.71 5.94
C TYR A 141 -1.59 10.25 4.58
N VAL A 142 -2.42 10.06 3.55
CA VAL A 142 -2.11 10.42 2.16
C VAL A 142 -3.16 11.31 1.52
N LEU A 143 -4.39 11.31 2.03
CA LEU A 143 -5.51 12.05 1.46
C LEU A 143 -6.60 12.30 2.52
N VAL A 144 -7.26 13.46 2.44
CA VAL A 144 -8.60 13.67 3.01
C VAL A 144 -9.57 13.92 1.86
N ALA A 145 -10.66 13.16 1.78
CA ALA A 145 -11.68 13.31 0.74
C ALA A 145 -13.02 12.73 1.20
N GLY A 146 -14.12 13.39 0.83
CA GLY A 146 -15.48 12.86 0.98
C GLY A 146 -15.84 12.39 2.39
N GLY A 147 -15.41 13.11 3.42
CA GLY A 147 -15.66 12.75 4.82
C GLY A 147 -14.65 11.80 5.45
N ASN A 148 -13.62 11.36 4.71
CA ASN A 148 -12.65 10.36 5.17
C ASN A 148 -11.21 10.82 5.11
N ALA A 149 -10.38 10.26 5.99
CA ALA A 149 -8.93 10.36 5.96
C ALA A 149 -8.35 8.99 5.57
N PHE A 150 -7.59 8.94 4.47
CA PHE A 150 -7.00 7.74 3.89
C PHE A 150 -5.54 7.62 4.29
N TYR A 151 -5.10 6.40 4.60
CA TYR A 151 -3.75 6.16 5.09
C TYR A 151 -3.21 4.78 4.70
N GLU A 152 -1.88 4.71 4.67
CA GLU A 152 -1.11 3.49 4.59
C GLU A 152 -0.70 3.04 6.00
N LYS A 153 -0.72 1.74 6.26
CA LYS A 153 -0.07 1.17 7.44
C LYS A 153 1.38 0.82 7.08
N ARG A 154 2.34 1.42 7.78
CA ARG A 154 3.79 1.22 7.56
C ARG A 154 4.47 0.79 8.85
N SER A 155 5.43 -0.14 8.79
CA SER A 155 6.30 -0.40 9.95
C SER A 155 6.96 0.91 10.39
N VAL A 156 7.21 1.02 11.69
CA VAL A 156 7.85 2.20 12.28
C VAL A 156 9.15 1.71 12.87
N ASP A 157 10.16 1.69 12.02
CA ASP A 157 11.48 1.13 12.33
C ASP A 157 12.45 2.21 12.82
N SER A 158 12.03 3.49 12.78
CA SER A 158 12.80 4.64 13.26
C SER A 158 11.93 5.78 13.80
N ILE A 159 12.54 6.63 14.64
CA ILE A 159 11.92 7.87 15.15
C ILE A 159 11.56 8.81 13.99
N ALA A 160 12.37 8.87 12.93
CA ALA A 160 12.11 9.70 11.76
C ALA A 160 10.79 9.31 11.08
N GLN A 161 10.56 8.01 10.88
CA GLN A 161 9.29 7.50 10.33
C GLN A 161 8.11 7.80 11.28
N ALA A 162 8.30 7.65 12.58
CA ALA A 162 7.26 8.00 13.57
C ALA A 162 6.88 9.49 13.49
N ARG A 163 7.86 10.37 13.36
CA ARG A 163 7.67 11.83 13.20
C ARG A 163 6.98 12.16 11.88
N GLU A 164 7.36 11.52 10.77
CA GLU A 164 6.69 11.70 9.47
C GLU A 164 5.21 11.29 9.55
N ASN A 165 4.92 10.13 10.14
CA ASN A 165 3.55 9.66 10.32
C ASN A 165 2.74 10.63 11.20
N ALA A 166 3.34 11.14 12.28
CA ALA A 166 2.70 12.15 13.14
C ALA A 166 2.42 13.47 12.38
N ARG A 167 3.37 13.94 11.57
CA ARG A 167 3.17 15.12 10.69
C ARG A 167 2.03 14.91 9.71
N SER A 168 1.97 13.74 9.05
CA SER A 168 0.88 13.40 8.12
C SER A 168 -0.49 13.41 8.80
N ARG A 169 -0.56 12.91 10.04
CA ARG A 169 -1.79 12.93 10.86
C ARG A 169 -2.23 14.35 11.19
N ASN A 170 -1.29 15.20 11.62
CA ASN A 170 -1.60 16.59 11.96
C ASN A 170 -2.13 17.36 10.74
N LEU A 171 -1.55 17.12 9.55
CA LEU A 171 -2.04 17.71 8.30
C LEU A 171 -3.45 17.19 7.95
N ALA A 172 -3.69 15.89 8.08
CA ALA A 172 -5.02 15.30 7.87
C ALA A 172 -6.08 15.93 8.79
N LEU A 173 -5.75 16.12 10.07
CA LEU A 173 -6.64 16.76 11.05
C LEU A 173 -6.90 18.24 10.70
N ALA A 174 -5.88 18.97 10.26
CA ALA A 174 -6.02 20.36 9.83
C ALA A 174 -6.96 20.47 8.61
N TYR A 175 -6.81 19.60 7.62
CA TYR A 175 -7.71 19.55 6.47
C TYR A 175 -9.14 19.18 6.86
N ALA A 176 -9.31 18.17 7.71
CA ALA A 176 -10.62 17.76 8.21
C ALA A 176 -11.34 18.89 8.97
N LYS A 177 -10.59 19.73 9.70
CA LYS A 177 -11.14 20.89 10.41
C LYS A 177 -11.57 22.01 9.45
N ALA A 178 -10.81 22.22 8.37
CA ALA A 178 -11.07 23.29 7.42
C ALA A 178 -12.28 22.98 6.53
N ASP A 179 -12.35 21.77 6.00
CA ASP A 179 -13.52 21.26 5.29
C ASP A 179 -13.47 19.72 5.24
N PRO A 180 -14.25 19.02 6.07
CA PRO A 180 -14.26 17.56 6.08
C PRO A 180 -15.01 16.95 4.88
N THR A 181 -15.81 17.75 4.18
CA THR A 181 -16.79 17.28 3.19
C THR A 181 -16.45 17.66 1.75
N ALA A 182 -15.67 18.73 1.53
CA ALA A 182 -15.33 19.21 0.19
C ALA A 182 -13.88 18.90 -0.22
N GLU A 183 -13.79 18.47 -1.49
CA GLU A 183 -12.62 18.25 -2.33
C GLU A 183 -11.50 17.36 -1.79
N ALA A 184 -10.85 16.65 -2.71
CA ALA A 184 -9.71 15.81 -2.43
C ALA A 184 -8.47 16.65 -2.09
N LYS A 185 -7.95 16.51 -0.86
CA LYS A 185 -6.74 17.22 -0.41
C LYS A 185 -5.59 16.23 -0.19
N PRO A 186 -4.61 16.13 -1.11
CA PRO A 186 -3.48 15.23 -0.95
C PRO A 186 -2.59 15.69 0.21
N ILE A 187 -2.12 14.73 1.01
CA ILE A 187 -1.23 14.99 2.14
C ILE A 187 0.21 14.77 1.66
N VAL A 188 0.92 15.88 1.47
CA VAL A 188 2.32 15.89 1.04
C VAL A 188 3.19 16.34 2.21
N VAL A 189 3.78 15.38 2.92
CA VAL A 189 4.58 15.66 4.14
C VAL A 189 5.85 16.47 3.83
N ALA A 190 6.37 16.39 2.60
CA ALA A 190 7.54 17.16 2.16
C ALA A 190 7.34 18.69 2.23
N ALA A 191 6.10 19.17 2.10
CA ALA A 191 5.79 20.60 2.09
C ALA A 191 5.98 21.30 3.45
N LEU A 192 6.29 20.56 4.53
CA LEU A 192 6.54 21.13 5.87
C LEU A 192 8.02 21.08 6.29
N ILE A 193 8.88 20.43 5.50
CA ILE A 193 10.31 20.26 5.83
C ILE A 193 11.04 21.62 5.82
N SER A 194 10.54 22.59 5.04
CA SER A 194 11.17 23.91 4.91
C SER A 194 10.99 24.86 6.11
N ARG A 195 10.24 24.49 7.16
CA ARG A 195 10.01 25.39 8.32
C ARG A 195 10.64 24.92 9.63
N ASP A 196 10.91 23.63 9.82
CA ASP A 196 11.54 23.13 11.05
C ASP A 196 13.07 23.22 11.00
N GLU A 197 13.70 23.12 9.83
CA GLU A 197 15.18 23.06 9.73
C GLU A 197 15.87 24.42 9.88
N ALA A 198 15.12 25.52 9.82
CA ALA A 198 15.63 26.88 10.04
C ALA A 198 15.60 27.32 11.51
N ALA A 199 15.01 26.53 12.41
CA ALA A 199 14.76 26.93 13.80
C ALA A 199 15.51 26.10 14.86
N GLU A 200 16.33 25.13 14.47
CA GLU A 200 17.20 24.43 15.41
C GLU A 200 18.57 25.11 15.42
N THR A 201 18.62 26.35 15.92
CA THR A 201 19.85 26.88 16.49
C THR A 201 20.34 25.87 17.53
N PRO A 202 21.59 25.40 17.50
CA PRO A 202 22.08 24.50 18.53
C PRO A 202 21.95 25.21 19.88
N VAL A 203 21.08 24.69 20.74
CA VAL A 203 21.05 25.09 22.15
C VAL A 203 22.42 24.71 22.70
N ARG A 204 23.27 25.72 22.89
CA ARG A 204 24.51 25.61 23.63
C ARG A 204 24.12 25.27 25.06
N VAL A 205 24.19 23.99 25.41
CA VAL A 205 24.21 23.58 26.81
C VAL A 205 25.54 24.09 27.35
N GLU A 206 25.53 25.25 28.01
CA GLU A 206 26.65 25.68 28.83
C GLU A 206 26.73 24.72 30.02
N THR A 207 27.53 23.67 29.86
CA THR A 207 28.07 22.94 30.99
C THR A 207 29.01 23.89 31.73
N HIS A 208 28.58 24.42 32.86
CA HIS A 208 29.49 25.00 33.84
C HIS A 208 30.40 23.90 34.37
N VAL A 209 31.53 23.70 33.69
CA VAL A 209 32.64 22.91 34.20
C VAL A 209 33.34 23.77 35.25
N VAL A 210 33.28 23.34 36.50
CA VAL A 210 34.07 23.88 37.60
C VAL A 210 35.55 23.84 37.20
N ARG A 211 36.20 25.01 37.26
CA ARG A 211 37.59 25.25 36.86
C ARG A 211 38.55 24.39 37.68
N ALA A 212 39.09 23.32 37.07
CA ALA A 212 40.31 22.68 37.51
C ALA A 212 41.52 23.38 36.86
N THR A 213 42.56 23.63 37.66
CA THR A 213 43.84 24.23 37.27
C THR A 213 44.54 23.40 36.18
N PRO A 214 45.27 24.04 35.23
CA PRO A 214 45.88 23.32 34.10
C PRO A 214 47.17 22.61 34.54
N PRO A 215 47.38 21.32 34.18
CA PRO A 215 48.71 20.76 34.16
C PRO A 215 49.46 21.16 32.88
N VAL A 216 50.78 21.30 33.05
CA VAL A 216 51.78 21.65 32.02
C VAL A 216 51.69 20.70 30.82
N ARG A 217 51.72 21.26 29.61
CA ARG A 217 51.82 20.52 28.35
C ARG A 217 53.24 20.01 28.13
N THR A 218 53.39 18.70 27.95
CA THR A 218 54.50 18.13 27.19
C THR A 218 53.91 17.62 25.88
N GLU A 219 54.31 18.22 24.76
CA GLU A 219 53.90 17.76 23.44
C GLU A 219 54.63 16.46 23.11
N VAL A 220 53.86 15.38 22.89
CA VAL A 220 54.35 14.17 22.22
C VAL A 220 53.58 14.08 20.91
N ALA A 221 54.28 14.27 19.80
CA ALA A 221 53.74 14.10 18.46
C ALA A 221 53.38 12.63 18.24
N VAL A 222 52.09 12.35 18.02
CA VAL A 222 51.60 11.03 17.58
C VAL A 222 51.18 11.17 16.12
N ALA A 223 51.84 10.40 15.26
CA ALA A 223 51.58 10.36 13.83
C ALA A 223 50.12 9.98 13.53
N ALA A 224 49.49 10.72 12.64
CA ALA A 224 48.14 10.45 12.16
C ALA A 224 48.09 9.14 11.35
N PRO A 225 47.06 8.28 11.50
CA PRO A 225 46.86 7.16 10.61
C PRO A 225 46.37 7.66 9.25
N ALA A 226 47.01 7.18 8.18
CA ALA A 226 46.56 7.38 6.81
C ALA A 226 45.24 6.62 6.59
N PHE A 227 44.17 7.34 6.24
CA PHE A 227 42.94 6.72 5.76
C PHE A 227 43.15 6.23 4.31
N PRO A 228 42.68 5.03 3.94
CA PRO A 228 42.74 4.58 2.56
C PRO A 228 41.82 5.43 1.68
N ALA A 229 42.31 5.80 0.50
CA ALA A 229 41.55 6.52 -0.51
C ALA A 229 40.37 5.67 -0.98
N PHE A 230 39.20 6.30 -1.12
CA PHE A 230 38.00 5.68 -1.65
C PHE A 230 38.06 5.76 -3.18
N ASP A 231 38.06 4.61 -3.87
CA ASP A 231 38.03 4.59 -5.32
C ASP A 231 36.71 5.18 -5.86
N PRO A 232 36.75 6.06 -6.87
CA PRO A 232 35.53 6.57 -7.49
C PRO A 232 34.83 5.45 -8.28
N PRO A 233 33.48 5.44 -8.31
CA PRO A 233 32.71 4.44 -9.06
C PRO A 233 32.94 4.59 -10.58
N PRO A 234 32.84 3.49 -11.35
CA PRO A 234 33.06 3.52 -12.79
C PRO A 234 31.97 4.34 -13.52
N ALA A 235 32.42 5.11 -14.50
CA ALA A 235 31.54 5.89 -15.38
C ALA A 235 30.65 4.98 -16.23
N PHE A 236 29.34 5.27 -16.26
CA PHE A 236 28.39 4.61 -17.13
C PHE A 236 28.67 4.93 -18.59
N ALA A 237 28.78 3.89 -19.43
CA ALA A 237 28.89 4.02 -20.87
C ALA A 237 27.57 4.53 -21.49
N PRO A 238 27.62 5.32 -22.58
CA PRO A 238 26.43 5.76 -23.28
C PRO A 238 25.77 4.61 -24.05
N THR A 239 24.44 4.53 -23.96
CA THR A 239 23.61 3.61 -24.76
C THR A 239 23.51 4.11 -26.22
N PRO A 240 23.72 3.26 -27.24
CA PRO A 240 23.46 3.65 -28.63
C PRO A 240 21.96 3.71 -28.97
N GLU A 241 21.64 4.67 -29.84
CA GLU A 241 20.31 5.13 -30.28
C GLU A 241 19.49 4.10 -31.09
N PRO A 242 18.15 4.27 -31.17
CA PRO A 242 17.30 3.38 -31.95
C PRO A 242 17.45 3.62 -33.46
N VAL A 243 17.68 2.53 -34.21
CA VAL A 243 17.75 2.54 -35.67
C VAL A 243 16.36 2.78 -36.25
N ALA A 244 16.23 3.81 -37.08
CA ALA A 244 15.00 4.15 -37.79
C ALA A 244 14.62 3.06 -38.81
N SER A 245 13.39 2.58 -38.75
CA SER A 245 12.80 1.65 -39.71
C SER A 245 12.36 2.41 -40.97
N ALA A 246 12.96 2.06 -42.12
CA ALA A 246 12.60 2.62 -43.41
C ALA A 246 11.26 2.03 -43.90
N ALA A 247 10.27 2.90 -44.10
CA ALA A 247 9.03 2.56 -44.80
C ALA A 247 9.28 2.52 -46.31
N ALA A 248 8.99 1.37 -46.93
CA ALA A 248 9.01 1.20 -48.38
C ALA A 248 7.80 1.90 -49.03
N PHE A 249 8.07 2.84 -49.95
CA PHE A 249 7.06 3.42 -50.82
C PHE A 249 6.72 2.45 -51.95
N ALA A 250 5.44 2.10 -52.07
CA ALA A 250 4.89 1.39 -53.22
C ALA A 250 4.58 2.39 -54.35
N THR A 251 5.10 2.13 -55.55
CA THR A 251 4.76 2.86 -56.78
C THR A 251 3.45 2.34 -57.38
N PRO A 252 2.55 3.19 -57.90
CA PRO A 252 1.39 2.72 -58.65
C PRO A 252 1.75 2.39 -60.11
N VAL A 253 1.19 1.29 -60.59
CA VAL A 253 1.19 0.84 -61.99
C VAL A 253 0.26 1.73 -62.81
N ALA A 254 0.75 2.28 -63.91
CA ALA A 254 -0.04 3.02 -64.89
C ALA A 254 -0.94 2.05 -65.69
N ALA A 255 -2.24 2.40 -65.77
CA ALA A 255 -3.18 1.79 -66.70
C ALA A 255 -3.63 2.86 -67.72
N ARG A 256 -3.49 2.47 -68.99
CA ARG A 256 -3.99 3.02 -70.27
C ARG A 256 -4.76 4.35 -70.27
#